data_AF-A0A5J4XUP4-F1
#
_entry.id   AF-A0A5J4XUP4-F1
#
_cell.length_a   1.000
_cell.length_b   1.000
_cell.length_c   1.000
_cell.angle_alpha   90.00
_cell.angle_beta   90.00
_cell.angle_gamma   90.00
#
_symmetry.space_group_name_H-M   'P 1'
#
loop_
_entity.id
_entity.type
_entity.pdbx_description
1 polymer ?
#
loop_
_entity_poly.entity_id
_entity_poly.type
_entity_poly.pdbx_seq_one_letter_code
_entity_poly.pdbx_strand_id
1 'polypeptide(L)'
;MQSNSAAVLVRGFVNLVVSQVSVRLINFALNLVTARLLTPEAYGRGTQEGLPKNSEGFAAFVELCCGPLYILAKVQLADAVVAVAEGAATIAKGALTLLLLKKSSMPVPIALSWAQVAYGGVTMAIYLAYYVPGFCKWMLSMPSDSFCLSKQVVLGPYQPPGSGSSQHAAGQAAEVQRQQRAAAADDFLLDSRSLALCWRFLLQAIVHLAQTEGSKIVMALCQSSYNQGVYGLVTNLGSLVVRTIFFPVEEAAFRAFSRPSGKDVEADKKQKIQILAILVRISGLTGLLAAAFGPSYTYVLLRLMYGQKWSSTEAPAALACYCGYICLLAVNGCTEAYVNAVADTRQLSKSIRWQTVFSAAQVILSFALVWRLGAIGLILADSANMVMRISYSWHFIKSAVPGLRITAWAPSFDFPKQDLWINTCHRKRGKVPSVRMLYAMSALGWLC
;
A
#
# COMPACT_ATOMS: atom_id res chain seq x y z
N MET A 1 -3.60 -32.65 -11.52
CA MET A 1 -4.56 -31.61 -11.06
C MET A 1 -3.92 -30.42 -10.31
N GLN A 2 -2.77 -30.55 -9.63
CA GLN A 2 -2.13 -29.41 -8.90
C GLN A 2 -1.53 -28.29 -9.78
N SER A 3 -1.08 -28.59 -11.01
CA SER A 3 -0.47 -27.59 -11.92
C SER A 3 -1.43 -26.46 -12.33
N ASN A 4 -2.73 -26.75 -12.43
CA ASN A 4 -3.72 -25.76 -12.86
C ASN A 4 -4.08 -24.79 -11.74
N SER A 5 -4.12 -25.24 -10.48
CA SER A 5 -4.46 -24.37 -9.34
C SER A 5 -3.38 -23.32 -9.06
N ALA A 6 -2.10 -23.69 -9.18
CA ALA A 6 -0.98 -22.75 -9.04
C ALA A 6 -0.96 -21.73 -10.19
N ALA A 7 -1.17 -22.16 -11.43
CA ALA A 7 -1.24 -21.25 -12.58
C ALA A 7 -2.45 -20.30 -12.51
N VAL A 8 -3.60 -20.77 -12.01
CA VAL A 8 -4.79 -19.94 -11.80
C VAL A 8 -4.58 -18.93 -10.65
N LEU A 9 -3.95 -19.34 -9.55
CA LEU A 9 -3.58 -18.43 -8.45
C LEU A 9 -2.57 -17.37 -8.89
N VAL A 10 -1.55 -17.76 -9.65
CA VAL A 10 -0.54 -16.84 -10.20
C VAL A 10 -1.19 -15.88 -11.20
N ARG A 11 -2.06 -16.35 -12.10
CA ARG A 11 -2.82 -15.46 -13.00
C ARG A 11 -3.74 -14.51 -12.24
N GLY A 12 -4.42 -14.98 -11.21
CA GLY A 12 -5.26 -14.14 -10.34
C GLY A 12 -4.45 -13.05 -9.65
N PHE A 13 -3.30 -13.41 -9.08
CA PHE A 13 -2.38 -12.47 -8.45
C PHE A 13 -1.82 -11.46 -9.46
N VAL A 14 -1.35 -11.92 -10.63
CA VAL A 14 -0.83 -11.04 -11.69
C VAL A 14 -1.90 -10.07 -12.17
N ASN A 15 -3.12 -10.54 -12.41
CA ASN A 15 -4.22 -9.66 -12.84
C ASN A 15 -4.58 -8.63 -11.76
N LEU A 16 -4.51 -9.00 -10.47
CA LEU A 16 -4.78 -8.08 -9.36
C LEU A 16 -3.69 -7.01 -9.24
N VAL A 17 -2.41 -7.39 -9.36
CA VAL A 17 -1.28 -6.45 -9.38
C VAL A 17 -1.36 -5.54 -10.60
N VAL A 18 -1.60 -6.08 -11.79
CA VAL A 18 -1.73 -5.29 -13.02
C VAL A 18 -2.89 -4.29 -12.91
N SER A 19 -4.03 -4.72 -12.37
CA SER A 19 -5.18 -3.83 -12.16
C SER A 19 -4.85 -2.68 -11.20
N GLN A 20 -4.26 -2.99 -10.03
CA GLN A 20 -3.90 -1.95 -9.05
C GLN A 20 -2.82 -1.00 -9.58
N VAL A 21 -1.79 -1.51 -10.23
CA VAL A 21 -0.73 -0.68 -10.82
C VAL A 21 -1.31 0.22 -11.92
N SER A 22 -2.20 -0.30 -12.76
CA SER A 22 -2.83 0.47 -13.84
C SER A 22 -3.63 1.65 -13.29
N VAL A 23 -4.46 1.44 -12.27
CA VAL A 23 -5.24 2.52 -11.63
C VAL A 23 -4.32 3.59 -11.04
N ARG A 24 -3.21 3.20 -10.39
CA ARG A 24 -2.24 4.15 -9.82
C ARG A 24 -1.52 4.95 -10.90
N LEU A 25 -1.15 4.33 -12.01
CA LEU A 25 -0.52 5.00 -13.15
C LEU A 25 -1.49 5.96 -13.85
N ILE A 26 -2.76 5.59 -14.00
CA ILE A 26 -3.81 6.48 -14.55
C ILE A 26 -3.98 7.70 -13.65
N ASN A 27 -4.11 7.51 -12.33
CA ASN A 27 -4.22 8.61 -11.38
C ASN A 27 -2.98 9.50 -11.41
N PHE A 28 -1.78 8.91 -11.50
CA PHE A 28 -0.54 9.67 -11.66
C PHE A 28 -0.54 10.50 -12.95
N ALA A 29 -0.91 9.92 -14.09
CA ALA A 29 -0.97 10.62 -15.36
C ALA A 29 -1.93 11.82 -15.31
N LEU A 30 -3.09 11.66 -14.68
CA LEU A 30 -4.05 12.77 -14.50
C LEU A 30 -3.50 13.86 -13.57
N ASN A 31 -2.90 13.49 -12.44
CA ASN A 31 -2.27 14.44 -11.53
C ASN A 31 -1.08 15.16 -12.16
N LEU A 32 -0.34 14.48 -13.04
CA LEU A 32 0.75 15.06 -13.83
C LEU A 32 0.24 16.17 -14.75
N VAL A 33 -0.87 15.93 -15.46
CA VAL A 33 -1.47 16.97 -16.33
C VAL A 33 -1.96 18.15 -15.49
N THR A 34 -2.66 17.90 -14.38
CA THR A 34 -3.12 18.96 -13.47
C THR A 34 -1.95 19.80 -12.94
N ALA A 35 -0.86 19.16 -12.50
CA ALA A 35 0.33 19.85 -12.02
C ALA A 35 1.03 20.66 -13.12
N ARG A 36 1.03 20.22 -14.39
CA ARG A 36 1.57 21.02 -15.51
C ARG A 36 0.77 22.31 -15.79
N LEU A 37 -0.54 22.25 -15.57
CA LEU A 37 -1.45 23.38 -15.81
C LEU A 37 -1.35 24.42 -14.69
N LEU A 38 -1.22 23.99 -13.44
CA LEU A 38 -1.26 24.86 -12.26
C LEU A 38 0.14 25.42 -11.89
N THR A 39 0.15 26.58 -11.24
CA THR A 39 1.35 27.08 -10.53
C THR A 39 1.51 26.36 -9.19
N PRO A 40 2.71 26.32 -8.59
CA PRO A 40 2.93 25.67 -7.30
C PRO A 40 1.98 26.14 -6.20
N GLU A 41 1.66 27.44 -6.14
CA GLU A 41 0.75 28.01 -5.15
C GLU A 41 -0.69 27.58 -5.39
N ALA A 42 -1.14 27.60 -6.64
CA ALA A 42 -2.48 27.16 -7.01
C ALA A 42 -2.67 25.66 -6.78
N TYR A 43 -1.64 24.87 -7.06
CA TYR A 43 -1.60 23.44 -6.77
C TYR A 43 -1.65 23.17 -5.26
N GLY A 44 -0.90 23.94 -4.45
CA GLY A 44 -0.92 23.81 -3.00
C GLY A 44 -2.28 24.12 -2.37
N ARG A 45 -2.90 25.25 -2.77
CA ARG A 45 -4.27 25.59 -2.31
C ARG A 45 -5.29 24.51 -2.64
N GLY A 46 -5.14 23.88 -3.81
CA GLY A 46 -6.04 22.83 -4.27
C GLY A 46 -5.83 21.46 -3.63
N THR A 47 -4.67 21.21 -3.01
CA THR A 47 -4.29 19.88 -2.50
C THR A 47 -4.29 19.78 -0.98
N GLN A 48 -4.13 20.89 -0.25
CA GLN A 48 -3.86 20.87 1.21
C GLN A 48 -4.75 21.79 2.07
N GLU A 49 -5.70 22.57 1.52
CA GLU A 49 -6.64 23.34 2.34
C GLU A 49 -7.71 22.42 2.95
N GLY A 50 -7.48 21.96 4.19
CA GLY A 50 -8.37 21.11 4.98
C GLY A 50 -9.50 21.85 5.71
N LEU A 51 -9.89 23.04 5.27
CA LEU A 51 -11.03 23.77 5.83
C LEU A 51 -12.14 23.81 4.77
N PRO A 52 -13.21 23.02 4.94
CA PRO A 52 -14.21 22.86 3.90
C PRO A 52 -14.89 24.21 3.64
N LYS A 53 -14.61 24.79 2.47
CA LYS A 53 -15.60 25.66 1.83
C LYS A 53 -16.78 24.78 1.42
N ASN A 54 -17.98 25.34 1.30
CA ASN A 54 -19.24 24.58 1.14
C ASN A 54 -19.17 23.44 0.08
N SER A 55 -18.41 23.61 -1.00
CA SER A 55 -18.21 22.59 -2.05
C SER A 55 -17.28 21.42 -1.66
N GLU A 56 -16.30 21.64 -0.80
CA GLU A 56 -15.31 20.64 -0.36
C GLU A 56 -15.89 19.74 0.72
N GLY A 57 -16.65 20.32 1.66
CA GLY A 57 -17.39 19.55 2.66
C GLY A 57 -18.42 18.61 2.01
N PHE A 58 -19.08 19.08 0.95
CA PHE A 58 -19.99 18.24 0.18
C PHE A 58 -19.26 17.10 -0.55
N ALA A 59 -18.10 17.36 -1.15
CA ALA A 59 -17.28 16.32 -1.78
C ALA A 59 -16.87 15.22 -0.79
N ALA A 60 -16.38 15.63 0.39
CA ALA A 60 -15.99 14.71 1.46
C ALA A 60 -17.19 13.90 1.97
N PHE A 61 -18.36 14.51 2.09
CA PHE A 61 -19.59 13.82 2.47
C PHE A 61 -19.98 12.74 1.46
N VAL A 62 -19.99 13.04 0.16
CA VAL A 62 -20.31 12.06 -0.89
C VAL A 62 -19.33 10.88 -0.86
N GLU A 63 -18.04 11.16 -0.68
CA GLU A 63 -17.02 10.12 -0.58
C GLU A 63 -17.19 9.24 0.67
N LEU A 64 -17.55 9.84 1.82
CA LEU A 64 -17.83 9.10 3.05
C LEU A 64 -19.03 8.16 2.88
N CYS A 65 -20.06 8.58 2.16
CA CYS A 65 -21.21 7.74 1.85
C CYS A 65 -20.84 6.53 0.96
N CYS A 66 -19.79 6.62 0.14
CA CYS A 66 -19.30 5.49 -0.67
C CYS A 66 -18.56 4.43 0.15
N GLY A 67 -17.99 4.81 1.31
CA GLY A 67 -17.13 3.96 2.13
C GLY A 67 -17.74 2.59 2.49
N PRO A 68 -18.98 2.53 3.03
CA PRO A 68 -19.61 1.25 3.37
C PRO A 68 -19.79 0.29 2.18
N LEU A 69 -20.14 0.83 1.00
CA LEU A 69 -20.34 0.03 -0.21
C LEU A 69 -19.02 -0.52 -0.76
N TYR A 70 -17.94 0.27 -0.69
CA TYR A 70 -16.59 -0.18 -1.03
C TYR A 70 -16.15 -1.34 -0.13
N ILE A 71 -16.36 -1.22 1.19
CA ILE A 71 -16.01 -2.28 2.14
C ILE A 71 -16.82 -3.54 1.85
N LEU A 72 -18.13 -3.41 1.59
CA LEU A 72 -18.99 -4.53 1.23
C LEU A 72 -18.48 -5.26 -0.03
N ALA A 73 -18.05 -4.51 -1.06
CA ALA A 73 -17.50 -5.06 -2.29
C ALA A 73 -16.19 -5.82 -2.05
N LYS A 74 -15.33 -5.30 -1.18
CA LYS A 74 -14.08 -5.97 -0.77
C LYS A 74 -14.33 -7.24 0.04
N VAL A 75 -15.29 -7.22 0.97
CA VAL A 75 -15.67 -8.40 1.75
C VAL A 75 -16.24 -9.51 0.85
N GLN A 76 -16.98 -9.15 -0.19
CA GLN A 76 -17.52 -10.09 -1.17
C GLN A 76 -16.52 -10.54 -2.24
N LEU A 77 -15.24 -10.11 -2.15
CA LEU A 77 -14.19 -10.40 -3.13
C LEU A 77 -14.56 -9.95 -4.55
N ALA A 78 -15.39 -8.91 -4.67
CA ALA A 78 -15.76 -8.30 -5.95
C ALA A 78 -14.66 -7.34 -6.45
N ASP A 79 -13.41 -7.80 -6.47
CA ASP A 79 -12.24 -6.97 -6.79
C ASP A 79 -12.31 -6.34 -8.19
N ALA A 80 -12.98 -7.00 -9.14
CA ALA A 80 -13.24 -6.46 -10.46
C ALA A 80 -14.15 -5.22 -10.40
N VAL A 81 -15.20 -5.25 -9.58
CA VAL A 81 -16.14 -4.12 -9.42
C VAL A 81 -15.44 -2.94 -8.77
N VAL A 82 -14.63 -3.19 -7.74
CA VAL A 82 -13.85 -2.14 -7.08
C VAL A 82 -12.87 -1.50 -8.07
N ALA A 83 -12.14 -2.30 -8.85
CA ALA A 83 -11.21 -1.78 -9.85
C ALA A 83 -11.90 -0.93 -10.92
N VAL A 84 -13.08 -1.36 -11.39
CA VAL A 84 -13.89 -0.60 -12.35
C VAL A 84 -14.38 0.71 -11.73
N ALA A 85 -14.88 0.67 -10.49
CA ALA A 85 -15.36 1.85 -9.78
C ALA A 85 -14.24 2.88 -9.59
N GLU A 86 -13.09 2.47 -9.05
CA GLU A 86 -11.93 3.34 -8.84
C GLU A 86 -11.39 3.89 -10.17
N GLY A 87 -11.28 3.05 -11.19
CA GLY A 87 -10.80 3.45 -12.51
C GLY A 87 -11.71 4.49 -13.17
N ALA A 88 -13.01 4.20 -13.24
CA ALA A 88 -14.00 5.09 -13.84
C ALA A 88 -14.12 6.42 -13.08
N ALA A 89 -14.15 6.38 -11.75
CA ALA A 89 -14.21 7.58 -10.91
C ALA A 89 -12.95 8.45 -11.08
N THR A 90 -11.78 7.84 -11.15
CA THR A 90 -10.51 8.55 -11.38
C THR A 90 -10.51 9.23 -12.75
N ILE A 91 -10.96 8.54 -13.80
CA ILE A 91 -11.08 9.11 -15.15
C ILE A 91 -12.07 10.28 -15.16
N ALA A 92 -13.23 10.12 -14.54
CA ALA A 92 -14.25 11.17 -14.47
C ALA A 92 -13.74 12.41 -13.73
N LYS A 93 -13.09 12.22 -12.57
CA LYS A 93 -12.41 13.29 -11.83
C LYS A 93 -11.37 14.01 -12.69
N GLY A 94 -10.52 13.24 -13.37
CA GLY A 94 -9.49 13.78 -14.24
C GLY A 94 -10.06 14.61 -15.39
N ALA A 95 -11.03 14.05 -16.12
CA ALA A 95 -11.70 14.72 -17.22
C ALA A 95 -12.38 16.02 -16.75
N LEU A 96 -13.13 15.98 -15.64
CA LEU A 96 -13.79 17.16 -15.11
C LEU A 96 -12.79 18.22 -14.61
N THR A 97 -11.68 17.81 -13.97
CA THR A 97 -10.60 18.72 -13.57
C THR A 97 -10.06 19.47 -14.79
N LEU A 98 -9.76 18.77 -15.89
CA LEU A 98 -9.24 19.39 -17.11
C LEU A 98 -10.24 20.32 -17.78
N LEU A 99 -11.52 19.91 -17.81
CA LEU A 99 -12.59 20.74 -18.37
C LEU A 99 -12.79 22.03 -17.57
N LEU A 100 -12.84 21.93 -16.24
CA LEU A 100 -13.04 23.10 -15.37
C LEU A 100 -11.82 24.02 -15.42
N LEU A 101 -10.61 23.49 -15.29
CA LEU A 101 -9.40 24.32 -15.33
C LEU A 101 -9.17 25.01 -16.68
N LYS A 102 -9.64 24.43 -17.79
CA LYS A 102 -9.47 25.01 -19.14
C LYS A 102 -10.62 25.94 -19.55
N LYS A 103 -11.85 25.65 -19.14
CA LYS A 103 -13.06 26.30 -19.68
C LYS A 103 -13.67 27.34 -18.73
N SER A 104 -13.43 27.24 -17.42
CA SER A 104 -14.04 28.16 -16.46
C SER A 104 -13.01 29.06 -15.79
N SER A 105 -13.30 30.36 -15.66
CA SER A 105 -12.55 31.30 -14.82
C SER A 105 -12.75 31.05 -13.31
N MET A 106 -13.08 29.82 -12.93
CA MET A 106 -13.34 29.46 -11.54
C MET A 106 -12.03 29.36 -10.74
N PRO A 107 -12.05 29.73 -9.44
CA PRO A 107 -10.93 29.46 -8.55
C PRO A 107 -10.57 27.96 -8.53
N VAL A 108 -9.27 27.67 -8.60
CA VAL A 108 -8.71 26.30 -8.66
C VAL A 108 -9.23 25.37 -7.56
N PRO A 109 -9.33 25.78 -6.27
CA PRO A 109 -9.86 24.91 -5.23
C PRO A 109 -11.28 24.43 -5.52
N ILE A 110 -12.15 25.33 -6.00
CA ILE A 110 -13.55 25.03 -6.32
C ILE A 110 -13.63 24.03 -7.49
N ALA A 111 -12.82 24.23 -8.52
CA ALA A 111 -12.75 23.29 -9.65
C ALA A 111 -12.35 21.88 -9.20
N LEU A 112 -11.40 21.78 -8.27
CA LEU A 112 -10.96 20.50 -7.70
C LEU A 112 -12.01 19.89 -6.77
N SER A 113 -12.78 20.69 -6.02
CA SER A 113 -13.90 20.17 -5.21
C SER A 113 -14.95 19.53 -6.10
N TRP A 114 -15.37 20.18 -7.19
CA TRP A 114 -16.34 19.62 -8.13
C TRP A 114 -15.83 18.35 -8.81
N ALA A 115 -14.54 18.30 -9.15
CA ALA A 115 -13.90 17.09 -9.63
C ALA A 115 -13.95 15.95 -8.59
N GLN A 116 -13.77 16.27 -7.31
CA GLN A 116 -13.89 15.29 -6.22
C GLN A 116 -15.35 14.83 -6.01
N VAL A 117 -16.33 15.72 -6.15
CA VAL A 117 -17.76 15.33 -6.16
C VAL A 117 -18.03 14.35 -7.30
N ALA A 118 -17.50 14.59 -8.50
CA ALA A 118 -17.66 13.66 -9.62
C ALA A 118 -17.02 12.30 -9.34
N TYR A 119 -15.87 12.25 -8.68
CA TYR A 119 -15.26 11.00 -8.22
C TYR A 119 -16.22 10.21 -7.31
N GLY A 120 -16.71 10.85 -6.24
CA GLY A 120 -17.64 10.22 -5.30
C GLY A 120 -18.96 9.81 -5.97
N GLY A 121 -19.52 10.66 -6.83
CA GLY A 121 -20.75 10.39 -7.56
C GLY A 121 -20.66 9.19 -8.50
N VAL A 122 -19.58 9.07 -9.29
CA VAL A 122 -19.36 7.90 -10.17
C VAL A 122 -19.16 6.62 -9.36
N THR A 123 -18.37 6.71 -8.28
CA THR A 123 -18.14 5.58 -7.37
C THR A 123 -19.47 5.09 -6.78
N MET A 124 -20.29 6.01 -6.27
CA MET A 124 -21.62 5.71 -5.73
C MET A 124 -22.52 5.09 -6.79
N ALA A 125 -22.58 5.66 -7.99
CA ALA A 125 -23.43 5.17 -9.07
C ALA A 125 -23.08 3.74 -9.46
N ILE A 126 -21.79 3.40 -9.56
CA ILE A 126 -21.35 2.04 -9.91
C ILE A 126 -21.71 1.04 -8.81
N TYR A 127 -21.48 1.38 -7.54
CA TYR A 127 -21.87 0.49 -6.44
C TYR A 127 -23.38 0.33 -6.32
N LEU A 128 -24.16 1.39 -6.49
CA LEU A 128 -25.62 1.29 -6.52
C LEU A 128 -26.08 0.46 -7.72
N ALA A 129 -25.52 0.66 -8.91
CA ALA A 129 -25.86 -0.15 -10.08
C ALA A 129 -25.53 -1.64 -9.89
N TYR A 130 -24.50 -1.96 -9.11
CA TYR A 130 -24.14 -3.34 -8.79
C TYR A 130 -25.06 -3.96 -7.73
N TYR A 131 -25.37 -3.22 -6.65
CA TYR A 131 -26.11 -3.76 -5.50
C TYR A 131 -27.64 -3.65 -5.63
N VAL A 132 -28.16 -2.57 -6.22
CA VAL A 132 -29.60 -2.29 -6.28
C VAL A 132 -30.38 -3.34 -7.08
N PRO A 133 -29.93 -3.83 -8.25
CA PRO A 133 -30.69 -4.85 -8.98
C PRO A 133 -30.82 -6.16 -8.19
N GLY A 134 -29.77 -6.57 -7.47
CA GLY A 134 -29.80 -7.74 -6.60
C GLY A 134 -30.73 -7.54 -5.39
N PHE A 135 -30.69 -6.36 -4.78
CA PHE A 135 -31.54 -5.99 -3.66
C PHE A 135 -33.02 -5.84 -4.05
N CYS A 136 -33.33 -5.18 -5.17
CA CYS A 136 -34.68 -5.06 -5.70
C CYS A 136 -35.24 -6.42 -6.09
N LYS A 137 -34.43 -7.30 -6.71
CA LYS A 137 -34.85 -8.66 -7.03
C LYS A 137 -35.11 -9.49 -5.78
N TRP A 138 -34.28 -9.34 -4.75
CA TRP A 138 -34.50 -9.97 -3.44
C TRP A 138 -35.77 -9.44 -2.75
N MET A 139 -35.96 -8.12 -2.73
CA MET A 139 -37.12 -7.47 -2.11
C MET A 139 -38.44 -7.79 -2.83
N LEU A 140 -38.43 -7.84 -4.16
CA LEU A 140 -39.60 -8.23 -4.97
C LEU A 140 -39.90 -9.73 -4.91
N SER A 141 -38.95 -10.55 -4.45
CA SER A 141 -39.13 -12.00 -4.26
C SER A 141 -39.47 -12.38 -2.82
N MET A 142 -39.60 -11.39 -1.91
CA MET A 142 -39.97 -11.65 -0.51
C MET A 142 -41.48 -11.91 -0.39
N PRO A 143 -41.92 -13.07 0.13
CA PRO A 143 -43.32 -13.30 0.47
C PRO A 143 -43.75 -12.34 1.59
N SER A 144 -44.98 -11.83 1.53
CA SER A 144 -45.54 -10.82 2.43
C SER A 144 -45.59 -11.19 3.92
N ASP A 145 -45.35 -12.46 4.28
CA ASP A 145 -45.67 -13.00 5.59
C ASP A 145 -44.43 -13.33 6.44
N SER A 146 -43.28 -12.71 6.20
CA SER A 146 -42.07 -12.99 6.99
C SER A 146 -41.28 -11.74 7.36
N PHE A 147 -41.93 -10.83 8.08
CA PHE A 147 -41.25 -9.90 8.99
C PHE A 147 -41.26 -10.48 10.41
N CYS A 148 -40.49 -11.54 10.62
CA CYS A 148 -40.11 -11.98 11.95
C CYS A 148 -38.59 -12.10 11.97
N LEU A 149 -37.95 -11.26 12.77
CA LEU A 149 -36.53 -11.32 13.07
C LEU A 149 -36.28 -12.58 13.94
N SER A 150 -36.34 -13.77 13.34
CA SER A 150 -36.18 -15.03 14.06
C SER A 150 -34.70 -15.30 14.35
N LYS A 151 -34.28 -14.89 15.55
CA LYS A 151 -33.33 -15.68 16.34
C LYS A 151 -33.97 -17.04 16.61
N GLN A 152 -33.58 -18.08 15.86
CA GLN A 152 -33.48 -19.46 16.37
C GLN A 152 -33.04 -20.40 15.24
N VAL A 153 -31.75 -20.76 15.22
CA VAL A 153 -31.31 -22.03 14.65
C VAL A 153 -31.62 -23.09 15.72
N VAL A 154 -32.81 -23.68 15.65
CA VAL A 154 -33.11 -24.92 16.38
C VAL A 154 -32.49 -26.06 15.56
N LEU A 155 -31.47 -26.70 16.12
CA LEU A 155 -30.94 -27.97 15.63
C LEU A 155 -32.01 -29.05 15.79
N GLY A 156 -32.69 -29.40 14.70
CA GLY A 156 -33.51 -30.61 14.62
C GLY A 156 -32.62 -31.83 14.31
N PRO A 157 -32.89 -33.02 14.90
CA PRO A 157 -32.10 -34.22 14.64
C PRO A 157 -32.29 -34.69 13.19
N TYR A 158 -31.16 -35.00 12.54
CA TYR A 158 -31.07 -35.47 11.16
C TYR A 158 -31.66 -36.88 11.00
N GLN A 159 -32.61 -37.05 10.08
CA GLN A 159 -33.04 -38.35 9.53
C GLN A 159 -32.45 -38.51 8.11
N PRO A 160 -31.85 -39.66 7.78
CA PRO A 160 -31.25 -39.88 6.46
C PRO A 160 -32.32 -40.24 5.41
N PRO A 161 -32.29 -39.68 4.18
CA PRO A 161 -33.13 -40.15 3.09
C PRO A 161 -32.43 -41.26 2.28
N GLY A 162 -33.24 -42.24 1.90
CA GLY A 162 -32.88 -43.34 1.01
C GLY A 162 -32.68 -42.95 -0.45
N SER A 163 -32.27 -43.96 -1.20
CA SER A 163 -31.85 -44.00 -2.60
C SER A 163 -32.75 -43.28 -3.62
N GLY A 164 -32.17 -42.43 -4.46
CA GLY A 164 -32.78 -41.98 -5.72
C GLY A 164 -32.02 -40.90 -6.53
N SER A 165 -31.41 -41.31 -7.65
CA SER A 165 -31.11 -40.56 -8.91
C SER A 165 -30.06 -39.41 -8.95
N SER A 166 -29.15 -39.52 -9.92
CA SER A 166 -27.80 -38.92 -9.98
C SER A 166 -27.61 -37.62 -10.78
N GLN A 167 -28.62 -36.76 -10.98
CA GLN A 167 -28.43 -35.48 -11.71
C GLN A 167 -28.62 -34.20 -10.87
N HIS A 168 -29.24 -34.27 -9.68
CA HIS A 168 -29.39 -33.13 -8.77
C HIS A 168 -28.22 -32.92 -7.79
N ALA A 169 -27.24 -33.83 -7.76
CA ALA A 169 -26.15 -33.83 -6.79
C ALA A 169 -25.09 -32.72 -6.97
N ALA A 170 -24.83 -32.28 -8.21
CA ALA A 170 -23.81 -31.25 -8.49
C ALA A 170 -24.26 -29.83 -8.08
N GLY A 171 -25.55 -29.52 -8.25
CA GLY A 171 -26.15 -28.26 -7.78
C GLY A 171 -26.28 -28.21 -6.26
N GLN A 172 -26.67 -29.32 -5.64
CA GLN A 172 -26.75 -29.44 -4.18
C GLN A 172 -25.37 -29.39 -3.52
N ALA A 173 -24.32 -29.98 -4.10
CA ALA A 173 -22.96 -29.87 -3.56
C ALA A 173 -22.42 -28.43 -3.63
N ALA A 174 -22.72 -27.67 -4.69
CA ALA A 174 -22.31 -26.28 -4.82
C ALA A 174 -23.08 -25.35 -3.85
N GLU A 175 -24.37 -25.61 -3.63
CA GLU A 175 -25.20 -24.87 -2.68
C GLU A 175 -24.82 -25.20 -1.24
N VAL A 176 -24.57 -26.47 -0.92
CA VAL A 176 -24.04 -26.92 0.38
C VAL A 176 -22.67 -26.33 0.64
N GLN A 177 -21.80 -26.20 -0.36
CA GLN A 177 -20.49 -25.59 -0.18
C GLN A 177 -20.55 -24.05 -0.06
N ARG A 178 -21.55 -23.39 -0.67
CA ARG A 178 -21.87 -21.97 -0.44
C ARG A 178 -22.45 -21.74 0.96
N GLN A 179 -23.37 -22.59 1.40
CA GLN A 179 -23.97 -22.53 2.73
C GLN A 179 -22.96 -22.88 3.82
N GLN A 180 -22.06 -23.85 3.60
CA GLN A 180 -20.94 -24.15 4.49
C GLN A 180 -19.93 -23.00 4.53
N ARG A 181 -19.68 -22.30 3.42
CA ARG A 181 -18.84 -21.09 3.41
C ARG A 181 -19.53 -19.89 4.07
N ALA A 182 -20.84 -19.75 3.94
CA ALA A 182 -21.61 -18.69 4.59
C ALA A 182 -21.72 -18.95 6.10
N ALA A 183 -22.00 -20.19 6.51
CA ALA A 183 -22.01 -20.61 7.91
C ALA A 183 -20.61 -20.54 8.54
N ALA A 184 -19.55 -20.91 7.80
CA ALA A 184 -18.17 -20.72 8.27
C ALA A 184 -17.76 -19.24 8.30
N ALA A 185 -18.33 -18.39 7.44
CA ALA A 185 -18.12 -16.94 7.50
C ALA A 185 -18.86 -16.32 8.70
N ASP A 186 -20.06 -16.78 9.03
CA ASP A 186 -20.81 -16.37 10.23
C ASP A 186 -20.12 -16.85 11.52
N ASP A 187 -19.60 -18.09 11.54
CA ASP A 187 -18.84 -18.64 12.67
C ASP A 187 -17.47 -17.92 12.83
N PHE A 188 -16.83 -17.52 11.72
CA PHE A 188 -15.63 -16.69 11.72
C PHE A 188 -15.89 -15.23 12.17
N LEU A 189 -17.06 -14.66 11.84
CA LEU A 189 -17.48 -13.32 12.28
C LEU A 189 -17.85 -13.27 13.76
N LEU A 190 -18.26 -14.40 14.35
CA LEU A 190 -18.64 -14.53 15.77
C LEU A 190 -17.48 -14.96 16.69
N ASP A 191 -16.32 -15.36 16.14
CA ASP A 191 -15.14 -15.67 16.95
C ASP A 191 -14.53 -14.39 17.55
N SER A 192 -14.67 -14.24 18.86
CA SER A 192 -14.17 -13.09 19.63
C SER A 192 -12.67 -12.84 19.44
N ARG A 193 -11.89 -13.87 19.10
CA ARG A 193 -10.44 -13.75 18.87
C ARG A 193 -10.13 -13.13 17.50
N SER A 194 -10.83 -13.58 16.45
CA SER A 194 -10.71 -13.04 15.10
C SER A 194 -11.16 -11.58 15.04
N LEU A 195 -12.26 -11.24 15.73
CA LEU A 195 -12.75 -9.86 15.85
C LEU A 195 -11.77 -8.96 16.62
N ALA A 196 -11.18 -9.48 17.71
CA ALA A 196 -10.17 -8.75 18.48
C ALA A 196 -8.87 -8.51 17.69
N LEU A 197 -8.52 -9.38 16.75
CA LEU A 197 -7.38 -9.19 15.84
C LEU A 197 -7.70 -8.16 14.76
N CYS A 198 -8.88 -8.25 14.14
CA CYS A 198 -9.35 -7.27 13.16
C CYS A 198 -9.39 -5.86 13.75
N TRP A 199 -9.87 -5.72 14.99
CA TRP A 199 -9.88 -4.44 15.70
C TRP A 199 -8.47 -3.86 15.88
N ARG A 200 -7.45 -4.70 16.13
CA ARG A 200 -6.06 -4.22 16.29
C ARG A 200 -5.47 -3.77 14.97
N PHE A 201 -5.69 -4.52 13.88
CA PHE A 201 -5.26 -4.07 12.56
C PHE A 201 -5.98 -2.80 12.12
N LEU A 202 -7.24 -2.62 12.49
CA LEU A 202 -7.97 -1.38 12.27
C LEU A 202 -7.35 -0.21 13.05
N LEU A 203 -7.05 -0.40 14.34
CA LEU A 203 -6.35 0.61 15.15
C LEU A 203 -4.98 0.94 14.55
N GLN A 204 -4.23 -0.06 14.10
CA GLN A 204 -2.95 0.14 13.41
C GLN A 204 -3.11 0.95 12.12
N ALA A 205 -4.16 0.68 11.33
CA ALA A 205 -4.47 1.43 10.12
C ALA A 205 -4.86 2.89 10.42
N ILE A 206 -5.62 3.15 11.50
CA ILE A 206 -5.95 4.50 11.94
C ILE A 206 -4.69 5.27 12.36
N VAL A 207 -3.79 4.63 13.13
CA VAL A 207 -2.51 5.24 13.51
C VAL A 207 -1.67 5.54 12.27
N HIS A 208 -1.64 4.63 11.30
CA HIS A 208 -0.94 4.84 10.03
C HIS A 208 -1.54 6.00 9.23
N LEU A 209 -2.87 6.11 9.17
CA LEU A 209 -3.57 7.21 8.52
C LEU A 209 -3.19 8.55 9.17
N ALA A 210 -3.23 8.62 10.50
CA ALA A 210 -2.83 9.80 11.25
C ALA A 210 -1.37 10.18 11.00
N GLN A 211 -0.46 9.21 10.86
CA GLN A 211 0.94 9.47 10.50
C GLN A 211 1.08 10.04 9.08
N THR A 212 0.33 9.48 8.11
CA THR A 212 0.41 9.90 6.71
C THR A 212 -0.23 11.26 6.45
N GLU A 213 -1.31 11.59 7.17
CA GLU A 213 -2.05 12.84 7.01
C GLU A 213 -1.58 13.93 7.99
N GLY A 214 -0.96 13.55 9.11
CA GLY A 214 -0.46 14.47 10.13
C GLY A 214 0.50 15.51 9.57
N SER A 215 1.49 15.10 8.76
CA SER A 215 2.43 16.04 8.11
C SER A 215 1.73 17.01 7.16
N LYS A 216 0.65 16.58 6.49
CA LYS A 216 -0.14 17.47 5.62
C LYS A 216 -0.94 18.48 6.43
N ILE A 217 -1.49 18.07 7.59
CA ILE A 217 -2.18 18.99 8.50
C ILE A 217 -1.20 20.04 9.04
N VAL A 218 0.00 19.64 9.47
CA VAL A 218 1.04 20.59 9.91
C VAL A 218 1.41 21.56 8.78
N MET A 219 1.58 21.06 7.56
CA MET A 219 1.85 21.87 6.38
C MET A 219 0.72 22.88 6.08
N ALA A 220 -0.54 22.42 6.15
CA ALA A 220 -1.71 23.27 5.93
C ALA A 220 -1.83 24.40 6.95
N LEU A 221 -1.47 24.15 8.22
CA LEU A 221 -1.59 25.12 9.30
C LEU A 221 -0.40 26.09 9.39
N CYS A 222 0.82 25.64 9.09
CA CYS A 222 2.03 26.40 9.40
C CYS A 222 2.76 26.99 8.19
N GLN A 223 2.37 26.64 6.96
CA GLN A 223 3.15 26.99 5.77
C GLN A 223 2.33 27.64 4.67
N SER A 224 3.03 28.36 3.80
CA SER A 224 2.44 28.99 2.63
C SER A 224 1.92 27.96 1.62
N SER A 225 0.95 28.37 0.80
CA SER A 225 0.43 27.54 -0.30
C SER A 225 1.53 27.08 -1.27
N TYR A 226 2.63 27.83 -1.39
CA TYR A 226 3.79 27.42 -2.19
C TYR A 226 4.44 26.14 -1.63
N ASN A 227 4.78 26.12 -0.34
CA ASN A 227 5.41 24.97 0.32
C ASN A 227 4.47 23.75 0.39
N GLN A 228 3.16 23.99 0.55
CA GLN A 228 2.12 22.96 0.41
C GLN A 228 2.16 22.31 -0.99
N GLY A 229 2.28 23.11 -2.04
CA GLY A 229 2.36 22.62 -3.41
C GLY A 229 3.63 21.80 -3.69
N VAL A 230 4.78 22.28 -3.22
CA VAL A 230 6.07 21.56 -3.34
C VAL A 230 6.01 20.21 -2.61
N TYR A 231 5.57 20.20 -1.34
CA TYR A 231 5.43 18.98 -0.56
C TYR A 231 4.41 18.01 -1.18
N GLY A 232 3.24 18.52 -1.58
CA GLY A 232 2.19 17.74 -2.23
C GLY A 232 2.68 17.08 -3.52
N LEU A 233 3.42 17.81 -4.37
CA LEU A 233 3.97 17.25 -5.61
C LEU A 233 4.96 16.12 -5.30
N VAL A 234 5.94 16.40 -4.43
CA VAL A 234 7.04 15.47 -4.12
C VAL A 234 6.50 14.19 -3.47
N THR A 235 5.59 14.32 -2.51
CA THR A 235 4.97 13.17 -1.84
C THR A 235 4.09 12.36 -2.80
N ASN A 236 3.35 12.99 -3.72
CA ASN A 236 2.57 12.30 -4.73
C ASN A 236 3.46 11.50 -5.70
N LEU A 237 4.57 12.10 -6.16
CA LEU A 237 5.53 11.44 -7.05
C LEU A 237 6.27 10.30 -6.34
N GLY A 238 6.80 10.57 -5.14
CA GLY A 238 7.57 9.60 -4.37
C GLY A 238 6.73 8.40 -3.88
N SER A 239 5.50 8.66 -3.43
CA SER A 239 4.59 7.59 -2.99
C SER A 239 4.10 6.69 -4.13
N LEU A 240 4.21 7.12 -5.40
CA LEU A 240 3.90 6.25 -6.54
C LEU A 240 4.85 5.05 -6.58
N VAL A 241 6.16 5.29 -6.42
CA VAL A 241 7.18 4.23 -6.41
C VAL A 241 6.89 3.23 -5.28
N VAL A 242 6.60 3.75 -4.10
CA VAL A 242 6.30 2.96 -2.90
C VAL A 242 5.06 2.09 -3.11
N ARG A 243 3.97 2.67 -3.62
CA ARG A 243 2.71 1.93 -3.85
C ARG A 243 2.79 0.94 -5.01
N THR A 244 3.66 1.20 -5.99
CA THR A 244 3.77 0.36 -7.19
C THR A 244 4.73 -0.80 -6.97
N ILE A 245 5.83 -0.58 -6.24
CA ILE A 245 6.91 -1.55 -6.05
C ILE A 245 6.85 -2.18 -4.67
N PHE A 246 6.85 -1.37 -3.60
CA PHE A 246 7.01 -1.89 -2.23
C PHE A 246 5.71 -2.46 -1.67
N PHE A 247 4.57 -1.83 -1.91
CA PHE A 247 3.29 -2.30 -1.37
C PHE A 247 2.94 -3.76 -1.77
N PRO A 248 3.06 -4.19 -3.05
CA PRO A 248 2.86 -5.59 -3.41
C PRO A 248 3.87 -6.55 -2.73
N VAL A 249 5.11 -6.09 -2.54
CA VAL A 249 6.15 -6.86 -1.84
C VAL A 249 5.81 -7.02 -0.37
N GLU A 250 5.33 -5.96 0.30
CA GLU A 250 4.88 -5.98 1.69
C GLU A 250 3.72 -6.97 1.91
N GLU A 251 2.72 -6.94 1.02
CA GLU A 251 1.58 -7.86 1.09
C GLU A 251 2.01 -9.32 0.86
N ALA A 252 2.90 -9.56 -0.11
CA ALA A 252 3.47 -10.88 -0.34
C ALA A 252 4.32 -11.36 0.84
N ALA A 253 5.10 -10.47 1.45
CA ALA A 253 5.91 -10.75 2.63
C ALA A 253 5.03 -11.16 3.82
N PHE A 254 4.01 -10.35 4.14
CA PHE A 254 3.06 -10.64 5.21
C PHE A 254 2.44 -12.03 5.04
N ARG A 255 1.91 -12.34 3.85
CA ARG A 255 1.33 -13.66 3.54
C ARG A 255 2.34 -14.80 3.69
N ALA A 256 3.60 -14.59 3.29
CA ALA A 256 4.64 -15.60 3.42
C ALA A 256 4.99 -15.89 4.89
N PHE A 257 5.01 -14.85 5.74
CA PHE A 257 5.34 -14.96 7.16
C PHE A 257 4.18 -15.49 8.01
N SER A 258 2.93 -15.21 7.62
CA SER A 258 1.72 -15.68 8.31
C SER A 258 1.42 -17.16 8.09
N ARG A 259 2.21 -17.87 7.28
CA ARG A 259 2.06 -19.32 7.13
C ARG A 259 2.26 -20.02 8.49
N PRO A 260 1.37 -20.96 8.87
CA PRO A 260 1.52 -21.74 10.09
C PRO A 260 2.88 -22.44 10.12
N SER A 261 3.52 -22.50 11.28
CA SER A 261 4.71 -23.32 11.45
C SER A 261 4.35 -24.80 11.36
N GLY A 262 5.12 -25.56 10.59
CA GLY A 262 5.11 -27.01 10.55
C GLY A 262 5.72 -27.65 11.79
N LYS A 263 6.05 -28.94 11.69
CA LYS A 263 6.50 -29.77 12.82
C LYS A 263 7.84 -29.31 13.40
N ASP A 264 8.72 -28.71 12.59
CA ASP A 264 9.99 -28.16 13.03
C ASP A 264 9.92 -26.63 13.13
N VAL A 265 9.59 -26.16 14.34
CA VAL A 265 9.40 -24.74 14.63
C VAL A 265 10.68 -23.93 14.44
N GLU A 266 11.85 -24.52 14.72
CA GLU A 266 13.12 -23.79 14.68
C GLU A 266 13.66 -23.69 13.24
N ALA A 267 13.48 -24.73 12.43
CA ALA A 267 13.78 -24.67 10.99
C ALA A 267 12.89 -23.63 10.28
N ASP A 268 11.59 -23.62 10.58
CA ASP A 268 10.65 -22.65 9.99
C ASP A 268 10.97 -21.21 10.39
N LYS A 269 11.36 -20.99 11.64
CA LYS A 269 11.79 -19.68 12.12
C LYS A 269 13.03 -19.18 11.38
N LYS A 270 14.02 -20.05 11.17
CA LYS A 270 15.20 -19.75 10.35
C LYS A 270 14.82 -19.43 8.91
N GLN A 271 13.90 -20.21 8.32
CA GLN A 271 13.42 -19.98 6.96
C GLN A 271 12.72 -18.62 6.82
N LYS A 272 11.82 -18.26 7.74
CA LYS A 272 11.14 -16.95 7.73
C LYS A 272 12.13 -15.79 7.82
N ILE A 273 13.17 -15.92 8.64
CA ILE A 273 14.23 -14.90 8.75
C ILE A 273 15.09 -14.81 7.50
N GLN A 274 15.40 -15.94 6.85
CA GLN A 274 16.10 -15.94 5.56
C GLN A 274 15.28 -15.25 4.48
N ILE A 275 13.98 -15.54 4.40
CA ILE A 275 13.05 -14.87 3.47
C ILE A 275 13.03 -13.36 3.77
N LEU A 276 12.94 -12.96 5.04
CA LEU A 276 12.98 -11.56 5.43
C LEU A 276 14.29 -10.88 5.00
N ALA A 277 15.44 -11.52 5.23
CA ALA A 277 16.72 -10.96 4.84
C ALA A 277 16.82 -10.76 3.32
N ILE A 278 16.32 -11.72 2.52
CA ILE A 278 16.27 -11.61 1.06
C ILE A 278 15.37 -10.45 0.64
N LEU A 279 14.18 -10.32 1.22
CA LEU A 279 13.23 -9.25 0.90
C LEU A 279 13.80 -7.86 1.27
N VAL A 280 14.37 -7.73 2.47
CA VAL A 280 15.02 -6.47 2.90
C VAL A 280 16.20 -6.12 1.99
N ARG A 281 16.98 -7.10 1.50
CA ARG A 281 18.06 -6.86 0.55
C ARG A 281 17.55 -6.39 -0.81
N ILE A 282 16.56 -7.06 -1.39
CA ILE A 282 16.02 -6.71 -2.71
C ILE A 282 15.34 -5.33 -2.66
N SER A 283 14.45 -5.11 -1.69
CA SER A 283 13.75 -3.83 -1.52
C SER A 283 14.74 -2.72 -1.13
N GLY A 284 15.67 -3.01 -0.24
CA GLY A 284 16.71 -2.07 0.20
C GLY A 284 17.66 -1.68 -0.92
N LEU A 285 18.07 -2.60 -1.79
CA LEU A 285 18.85 -2.28 -3.00
C LEU A 285 18.09 -1.33 -3.92
N THR A 286 16.80 -1.56 -4.12
CA THR A 286 15.94 -0.67 -4.92
C THR A 286 15.88 0.73 -4.29
N GLY A 287 15.71 0.81 -2.98
CA GLY A 287 15.72 2.07 -2.24
C GLY A 287 17.09 2.77 -2.25
N LEU A 288 18.18 2.01 -2.19
CA LEU A 288 19.55 2.52 -2.24
C LEU A 288 19.88 3.06 -3.63
N LEU A 289 19.43 2.41 -4.70
CA LEU A 289 19.54 2.93 -6.06
C LEU A 289 18.82 4.28 -6.19
N ALA A 290 17.61 4.40 -5.64
CA ALA A 290 16.91 5.67 -5.58
C ALA A 290 17.70 6.71 -4.78
N ALA A 291 18.24 6.37 -3.61
CA ALA A 291 19.00 7.29 -2.78
C ALA A 291 20.35 7.73 -3.41
N ALA A 292 21.03 6.82 -4.12
CA ALA A 292 22.34 7.07 -4.70
C ALA A 292 22.26 7.86 -6.02
N PHE A 293 21.33 7.49 -6.91
CA PHE A 293 21.22 8.09 -8.23
C PHE A 293 20.11 9.15 -8.31
N GLY A 294 19.03 9.00 -7.54
CA GLY A 294 17.87 9.87 -7.58
C GLY A 294 18.19 11.36 -7.40
N PRO A 295 18.94 11.78 -6.35
CA PRO A 295 19.30 13.18 -6.11
C PRO A 295 19.92 13.89 -7.32
N SER A 296 20.80 13.20 -8.05
CA SER A 296 21.49 13.76 -9.23
C SER A 296 20.56 14.03 -10.41
N TYR A 297 19.42 13.33 -10.48
CA TYR A 297 18.49 13.41 -11.62
C TYR A 297 17.16 14.11 -11.30
N THR A 298 16.91 14.56 -10.05
CA THR A 298 15.61 15.13 -9.69
C THR A 298 15.25 16.39 -10.47
N TYR A 299 16.22 17.28 -10.73
CA TYR A 299 16.00 18.47 -11.55
C TYR A 299 15.57 18.10 -12.97
N VAL A 300 16.31 17.18 -13.62
CA VAL A 300 16.02 16.74 -14.98
C VAL A 300 14.68 16.03 -15.05
N LEU A 301 14.39 15.14 -14.09
CA LEU A 301 13.11 14.45 -13.98
C LEU A 301 11.96 15.44 -13.89
N LEU A 302 12.05 16.44 -13.00
CA LEU A 302 10.99 17.45 -12.86
C LEU A 302 10.90 18.36 -14.09
N ARG A 303 12.03 18.72 -14.73
CA ARG A 303 12.02 19.51 -15.96
C ARG A 303 11.29 18.77 -17.09
N LEU A 304 11.55 17.47 -17.25
CA LEU A 304 10.91 16.64 -18.27
C LEU A 304 9.45 16.37 -17.95
N MET A 305 9.14 16.02 -16.70
CA MET A 305 7.80 15.58 -16.30
C MET A 305 6.85 16.73 -16.01
N TYR A 306 7.29 17.79 -15.35
CA TYR A 306 6.42 18.89 -14.89
C TYR A 306 6.75 20.25 -15.54
N GLY A 307 7.87 20.34 -16.25
CA GLY A 307 8.31 21.56 -16.94
C GLY A 307 9.11 22.50 -16.04
N GLN A 308 9.55 23.60 -16.64
CA GLN A 308 10.43 24.58 -15.96
C GLN A 308 9.78 25.26 -14.74
N LYS A 309 8.44 25.37 -14.74
CA LYS A 309 7.67 25.94 -13.62
C LYS A 309 7.91 25.20 -12.30
N TRP A 310 8.20 23.90 -12.37
CA TRP A 310 8.41 23.05 -11.19
C TRP A 310 9.88 22.71 -10.96
N SER A 311 10.69 22.61 -12.02
CA SER A 311 12.12 22.34 -11.85
C SER A 311 12.90 23.53 -11.29
N SER A 312 12.37 24.75 -11.41
CA SER A 312 13.01 25.98 -10.93
C SER A 312 12.57 26.38 -9.52
N THR A 313 11.86 25.49 -8.82
CA THR A 313 11.42 25.67 -7.42
C THR A 313 12.29 24.84 -6.48
N GLU A 314 11.92 24.78 -5.20
CA GLU A 314 12.52 23.88 -4.20
C GLU A 314 12.13 22.39 -4.39
N ALA A 315 11.25 22.08 -5.34
CA ALA A 315 10.78 20.71 -5.58
C ALA A 315 11.89 19.69 -5.94
N PRO A 316 12.92 20.01 -6.74
CA PRO A 316 14.02 19.09 -7.00
C PRO A 316 14.81 18.73 -5.74
N ALA A 317 15.05 19.70 -4.85
CA ALA A 317 15.77 19.50 -3.59
C ALA A 317 14.93 18.66 -2.61
N ALA A 318 13.63 18.96 -2.49
CA ALA A 318 12.70 18.16 -1.71
C ALA A 318 12.58 16.73 -2.25
N LEU A 319 12.52 16.54 -3.57
CA LEU A 319 12.50 15.22 -4.20
C LEU A 319 13.81 14.46 -3.98
N ALA A 320 14.95 15.15 -3.97
CA ALA A 320 16.25 14.55 -3.70
C ALA A 320 16.31 14.02 -2.26
N CYS A 321 15.81 14.79 -1.29
CA CYS A 321 15.64 14.33 0.09
C CYS A 321 14.70 13.11 0.16
N TYR A 322 13.58 13.14 -0.57
CA TYR A 322 12.64 12.03 -0.64
C TYR A 322 13.28 10.75 -1.22
N CYS A 323 14.23 10.86 -2.13
CA CYS A 323 14.95 9.69 -2.65
C CYS A 323 15.70 8.93 -1.54
N GLY A 324 16.26 9.63 -0.55
CA GLY A 324 16.80 9.00 0.66
C GLY A 324 15.72 8.35 1.52
N TYR A 325 14.57 9.02 1.67
CA TYR A 325 13.42 8.51 2.41
C TYR A 325 12.85 7.20 1.81
N ILE A 326 12.88 7.02 0.48
CA ILE A 326 12.47 5.76 -0.19
C ILE A 326 13.24 4.56 0.35
N CYS A 327 14.53 4.71 0.67
CA CYS A 327 15.32 3.63 1.26
C CYS A 327 14.79 3.21 2.64
N LEU A 328 14.36 4.16 3.47
CA LEU A 328 13.76 3.88 4.78
C LEU A 328 12.41 3.18 4.62
N LEU A 329 11.58 3.63 3.68
CA LEU A 329 10.29 2.99 3.39
C LEU A 329 10.47 1.53 2.96
N ALA A 330 11.45 1.25 2.10
CA ALA A 330 11.73 -0.11 1.62
C ALA A 330 12.04 -1.09 2.76
N VAL A 331 12.88 -0.67 3.71
CA VAL A 331 13.25 -1.49 4.87
C VAL A 331 12.10 -1.58 5.89
N ASN A 332 11.40 -0.47 6.11
CA ASN A 332 10.26 -0.41 7.03
C ASN A 332 9.15 -1.39 6.62
N GLY A 333 8.74 -1.36 5.35
CA GLY A 333 7.68 -2.22 4.83
C GLY A 333 7.93 -3.70 5.07
N CYS A 334 9.13 -4.20 4.71
CA CYS A 334 9.47 -5.61 4.88
C CYS A 334 9.56 -6.02 6.36
N THR A 335 10.16 -5.18 7.21
CA THR A 335 10.35 -5.49 8.63
C THR A 335 9.04 -5.44 9.41
N GLU A 336 8.16 -4.50 9.13
CA GLU A 336 6.83 -4.44 9.75
C GLU A 336 5.91 -5.55 9.27
N ALA A 337 5.96 -5.93 7.99
CA ALA A 337 5.22 -7.08 7.50
C ALA A 337 5.57 -8.36 8.29
N TYR A 338 6.84 -8.54 8.64
CA TYR A 338 7.28 -9.64 9.50
C TYR A 338 6.74 -9.52 10.93
N VAL A 339 6.89 -8.35 11.56
CA VAL A 339 6.38 -8.12 12.93
C VAL A 339 4.88 -8.37 12.99
N ASN A 340 4.11 -7.81 12.06
CA ASN A 340 2.65 -7.96 12.00
C ASN A 340 2.20 -9.41 11.76
N ALA A 341 3.01 -10.20 11.04
CA ALA A 341 2.68 -11.59 10.74
C ALA A 341 3.07 -12.58 11.84
N VAL A 342 4.11 -12.28 12.62
CA VAL A 342 4.69 -13.20 13.62
C VAL A 342 4.35 -12.81 15.06
N ALA A 343 4.02 -11.54 15.32
CA ALA A 343 3.77 -11.06 16.67
C ALA A 343 2.49 -11.64 17.29
N ASP A 344 2.60 -12.04 18.56
CA ASP A 344 1.44 -12.39 19.37
C ASP A 344 0.56 -11.18 19.64
N THR A 345 -0.69 -11.42 20.00
CA THR A 345 -1.68 -10.38 20.34
C THR A 345 -1.14 -9.30 21.29
N ARG A 346 -0.46 -9.68 22.39
CA ARG A 346 0.15 -8.73 23.35
C ARG A 346 1.29 -7.91 22.73
N GLN A 347 2.12 -8.55 21.91
CA GLN A 347 3.25 -7.91 21.24
C GLN A 347 2.76 -6.95 20.14
N LEU A 348 1.74 -7.34 19.39
CA LEU A 348 1.07 -6.48 18.40
C LEU A 348 0.49 -5.23 19.06
N SER A 349 -0.24 -5.37 20.18
CA SER A 349 -0.75 -4.21 20.93
C SER A 349 0.37 -3.31 21.46
N LYS A 350 1.50 -3.88 21.88
CA LYS A 350 2.67 -3.10 22.29
C LYS A 350 3.27 -2.35 21.09
N SER A 351 3.37 -2.98 19.92
CA SER A 351 3.83 -2.37 18.67
C SER A 351 2.97 -1.18 18.28
N ILE A 352 1.65 -1.36 18.25
CA ILE A 352 0.68 -0.29 17.93
C ILE A 352 0.85 0.89 18.89
N ARG A 353 1.00 0.64 20.19
CA ARG A 353 1.21 1.71 21.18
C ARG A 353 2.49 2.49 20.93
N TRP A 354 3.60 1.81 20.62
CA TRP A 354 4.85 2.47 20.26
C TRP A 354 4.75 3.24 18.95
N GLN A 355 4.05 2.71 17.94
CA GLN A 355 3.76 3.42 16.70
C GLN A 355 2.94 4.70 16.95
N THR A 356 1.99 4.68 17.88
CA THR A 356 1.27 5.90 18.30
C THR A 356 2.21 6.93 18.94
N VAL A 357 3.12 6.51 19.81
CA VAL A 357 4.12 7.41 20.42
C VAL A 357 5.04 8.00 19.35
N PHE A 358 5.51 7.19 18.40
CA PHE A 358 6.36 7.67 17.29
C PHE A 358 5.60 8.64 16.38
N SER A 359 4.30 8.42 16.14
CA SER A 359 3.43 9.36 15.43
C SER A 359 3.34 10.72 16.13
N ALA A 360 3.11 10.73 17.45
CA ALA A 360 3.07 11.97 18.22
C ALA A 360 4.43 12.70 18.17
N ALA A 361 5.54 11.97 18.32
CA ALA A 361 6.88 12.51 18.22
C ALA A 361 7.17 13.09 16.82
N GLN A 362 6.73 12.42 15.75
CA GLN A 362 6.83 12.90 14.37
C GLN A 362 6.09 14.23 14.19
N VAL A 363 4.85 14.36 14.69
CA VAL A 363 4.08 15.60 14.57
C VAL A 363 4.79 16.74 15.29
N ILE A 364 5.28 16.51 16.51
CA ILE A 364 6.04 17.53 17.27
C ILE A 364 7.31 17.94 16.50
N LEU A 365 8.05 16.96 15.96
CA LEU A 365 9.25 17.22 15.16
C LEU A 365 8.92 17.95 13.86
N SER A 366 7.78 17.64 13.25
CA SER A 366 7.26 18.31 12.06
C SER A 366 7.01 19.79 12.35
N PHE A 367 6.31 20.11 13.44
CA PHE A 367 6.14 21.49 13.89
C PHE A 367 7.47 22.21 14.12
N ALA A 368 8.48 21.54 14.68
CA ALA A 368 9.79 22.16 14.91
C ALA A 368 10.57 22.42 13.60
N LEU A 369 10.61 21.45 12.69
CA LEU A 369 11.42 21.52 11.46
C LEU A 369 10.76 22.33 10.35
N VAL A 370 9.43 22.42 10.32
CA VAL A 370 8.71 23.09 9.24
C VAL A 370 9.02 24.59 9.16
N TRP A 371 9.24 25.26 10.31
CA TRP A 371 9.58 26.70 10.34
C TRP A 371 10.92 27.04 9.70
N ARG A 372 11.87 26.10 9.69
CA ARG A 372 13.24 26.33 9.19
C ARG A 372 13.47 25.75 7.80
N LEU A 373 12.85 24.61 7.50
CA LEU A 373 13.16 23.81 6.31
C LEU A 373 11.93 23.56 5.41
N GLY A 374 10.76 24.11 5.74
CA GLY A 374 9.54 23.99 4.94
C GLY A 374 9.20 22.54 4.58
N ALA A 375 9.01 22.26 3.28
CA ALA A 375 8.71 20.92 2.77
C ALA A 375 9.79 19.88 3.07
N ILE A 376 11.07 20.25 3.02
CA ILE A 376 12.19 19.34 3.32
C ILE A 376 12.15 18.94 4.80
N GLY A 377 11.83 19.90 5.69
CA GLY A 377 11.70 19.65 7.12
C GLY A 377 10.70 18.55 7.46
N LEU A 378 9.56 18.52 6.75
CA LEU A 378 8.55 17.46 6.94
C LEU A 378 9.02 16.10 6.45
N ILE A 379 9.70 16.04 5.29
CA ILE A 379 10.29 14.78 4.78
C ILE A 379 11.32 14.24 5.77
N LEU A 380 12.10 15.11 6.41
CA LEU A 380 13.06 14.72 7.45
C LEU A 380 12.36 14.24 8.74
N ALA A 381 11.27 14.88 9.15
CA ALA A 381 10.47 14.43 10.29
C ALA A 381 9.87 13.03 10.03
N ASP A 382 9.33 12.81 8.84
CA ASP A 382 8.83 11.50 8.39
C ASP A 382 9.96 10.45 8.33
N SER A 383 11.14 10.86 7.89
CA SER A 383 12.34 10.00 7.87
C SER A 383 12.75 9.58 9.28
N ALA A 384 12.75 10.52 10.25
CA ALA A 384 13.03 10.21 11.65
C ALA A 384 12.01 9.22 12.23
N ASN A 385 10.73 9.37 11.88
CA ASN A 385 9.68 8.41 12.25
C ASN A 385 9.97 7.01 11.69
N MET A 386 10.35 6.91 10.42
CA MET A 386 10.70 5.61 9.82
C MET A 386 11.93 4.98 10.48
N VAL A 387 12.94 5.76 10.86
CA VAL A 387 14.11 5.26 11.61
C VAL A 387 13.69 4.69 12.98
N MET A 388 12.82 5.39 13.72
CA MET A 388 12.30 4.89 15.00
C MET A 388 11.54 3.57 14.82
N ARG A 389 10.70 3.49 13.78
CA ARG A 389 9.92 2.28 13.45
C ARG A 389 10.81 1.10 13.06
N ILE A 390 11.79 1.32 12.18
CA ILE A 390 12.78 0.29 11.79
C ILE A 390 13.56 -0.18 13.02
N SER A 391 13.95 0.73 13.91
CA SER A 391 14.67 0.40 15.14
C SER A 391 13.85 -0.48 16.08
N TYR A 392 12.55 -0.20 16.22
CA TYR A 392 11.62 -1.04 16.99
C TYR A 392 11.46 -2.43 16.37
N SER A 393 11.21 -2.51 15.06
CA SER A 393 11.08 -3.79 14.34
C SER A 393 12.36 -4.61 14.41
N TRP A 394 13.52 -3.96 14.28
CA TRP A 394 14.82 -4.60 14.45
C TRP A 394 14.99 -5.18 15.85
N HIS A 395 14.65 -4.41 16.89
CA HIS A 395 14.72 -4.89 18.27
C HIS A 395 13.82 -6.11 18.49
N PHE A 396 12.59 -6.10 17.96
CA PHE A 396 11.69 -7.24 18.00
C PHE A 396 12.30 -8.47 17.33
N ILE A 397 12.81 -8.32 16.10
CA ILE A 397 13.41 -9.42 15.33
C ILE A 397 14.65 -9.98 16.03
N LYS A 398 15.52 -9.12 16.56
CA LYS A 398 16.72 -9.53 17.31
C LYS A 398 16.37 -10.27 18.60
N SER A 399 15.31 -9.86 19.29
CA SER A 399 14.83 -10.57 20.48
C SER A 399 14.28 -11.95 20.14
N ALA A 400 13.68 -12.12 18.96
CA ALA A 400 13.21 -13.41 18.47
C ALA A 400 14.36 -14.34 18.06
N VAL A 401 15.47 -13.80 17.50
CA VAL A 401 16.64 -14.59 17.08
C VAL A 401 17.94 -14.00 17.66
N PRO A 402 18.33 -14.41 18.88
CA PRO A 402 19.57 -13.95 19.48
C PRO A 402 20.77 -14.38 18.63
N GLY A 403 21.62 -13.41 18.23
CA GLY A 403 22.79 -13.64 17.38
C GLY A 403 22.69 -13.06 15.96
N LEU A 404 21.51 -12.56 15.55
CA LEU A 404 21.35 -11.88 14.27
C LEU A 404 22.15 -10.55 14.24
N ARG A 405 23.08 -10.43 13.29
CA ARG A 405 23.87 -9.20 13.06
C ARG A 405 23.20 -8.34 11.99
N ILE A 406 23.27 -7.01 12.16
CA ILE A 406 22.71 -6.06 11.17
C ILE A 406 23.39 -6.17 9.80
N THR A 407 24.65 -6.62 9.78
CA THR A 407 25.41 -6.88 8.55
C THR A 407 24.81 -8.02 7.72
N ALA A 408 23.96 -8.88 8.30
CA ALA A 408 23.22 -9.87 7.53
C ALA A 408 22.23 -9.23 6.55
N TRP A 409 21.80 -7.99 6.81
CA TRP A 409 20.85 -7.27 5.97
C TRP A 409 21.51 -6.29 5.01
N ALA A 410 22.80 -6.00 5.21
CA ALA A 410 23.58 -5.34 4.19
C ALA A 410 23.59 -6.21 2.92
N PRO A 411 23.57 -5.61 1.72
CA PRO A 411 23.80 -6.35 0.49
C PRO A 411 25.24 -6.87 0.51
N SER A 412 25.45 -8.03 1.13
CA SER A 412 26.66 -8.82 0.89
C SER A 412 26.51 -9.41 -0.49
N PHE A 413 27.33 -8.93 -1.43
CA PHE A 413 27.68 -9.71 -2.61
C PHE A 413 28.56 -10.87 -2.16
N ASP A 414 27.99 -11.79 -1.38
CA ASP A 414 28.56 -13.12 -1.24
C ASP A 414 28.34 -13.77 -2.61
N PHE A 415 29.28 -13.52 -3.54
CA PHE A 415 29.42 -14.39 -4.68
C PHE A 415 29.44 -15.81 -4.09
N PRO A 416 28.52 -16.70 -4.50
CA PRO A 416 28.59 -18.08 -4.03
C PRO A 416 30.03 -18.52 -4.27
N LYS A 417 30.71 -18.97 -3.20
CA LYS A 417 32.09 -19.44 -3.29
C LYS A 417 32.18 -20.30 -4.55
N GLN A 418 33.10 -19.92 -5.42
CA GLN A 418 33.28 -20.44 -6.79
C GLN A 418 33.56 -21.95 -6.85
N ASP A 419 33.35 -22.71 -5.78
CA ASP A 419 33.64 -24.14 -5.68
C ASP A 419 32.72 -24.99 -6.58
N LEU A 420 31.51 -24.49 -6.91
CA LEU A 420 30.59 -25.20 -7.80
C LEU A 420 30.78 -24.88 -9.30
N TRP A 421 31.36 -23.73 -9.64
CA TRP A 421 31.59 -23.32 -11.04
C TRP A 421 33.01 -23.63 -11.54
N ILE A 422 34.02 -23.61 -10.65
CA ILE A 422 35.41 -23.94 -10.98
C ILE A 422 35.56 -25.42 -11.34
N ASN A 423 34.84 -26.32 -10.67
CA ASN A 423 34.90 -27.77 -10.95
C ASN A 423 34.30 -28.15 -12.32
N THR A 424 33.38 -27.34 -12.86
CA THR A 424 32.78 -27.57 -14.18
C THR A 424 33.63 -26.94 -15.30
N CYS A 425 34.35 -25.84 -15.01
CA CYS A 425 35.16 -25.14 -16.00
C CYS A 425 36.62 -25.63 -16.09
N HIS A 426 37.19 -26.26 -15.05
CA HIS A 426 38.55 -26.82 -15.12
C HIS A 426 38.70 -28.00 -16.08
N ARG A 427 37.60 -28.54 -16.63
CA ARG A 427 37.65 -29.63 -17.62
C ARG A 427 37.91 -29.14 -19.06
N LYS A 428 37.91 -27.83 -19.33
CA LYS A 428 38.21 -27.29 -20.67
C LYS A 428 39.09 -26.04 -20.61
N ARG A 429 40.40 -26.28 -20.73
CA ARG A 429 41.50 -25.44 -21.25
C ARG A 429 41.38 -23.90 -21.20
N GLY A 430 42.46 -23.28 -20.69
CA GLY A 430 43.00 -22.02 -21.21
C GLY A 430 43.11 -20.89 -20.18
N LYS A 431 44.33 -20.41 -19.94
CA LYS A 431 44.70 -19.35 -18.99
C LYS A 431 43.86 -18.07 -19.19
N VAL A 432 43.23 -17.59 -18.11
CA VAL A 432 42.59 -16.25 -18.03
C VAL A 432 43.30 -15.45 -16.93
N PRO A 433 43.64 -14.17 -17.15
CA PRO A 433 44.46 -13.40 -16.22
C PRO A 433 43.77 -13.12 -14.88
N SER A 434 44.58 -12.94 -13.83
CA SER A 434 44.13 -12.92 -12.43
C SER A 434 43.20 -11.76 -12.11
N VAL A 435 42.15 -12.07 -11.33
CA VAL A 435 41.10 -11.18 -10.79
C VAL A 435 41.65 -9.94 -10.04
N ARG A 436 42.91 -9.95 -9.60
CA ARG A 436 43.56 -8.79 -8.96
C ARG A 436 43.64 -7.55 -9.85
N MET A 437 43.65 -7.71 -11.18
CA MET A 437 43.76 -6.57 -12.11
C MET A 437 42.42 -5.83 -12.29
N LEU A 438 41.28 -6.49 -12.09
CA LEU A 438 39.96 -5.84 -12.14
C LEU A 438 39.67 -5.01 -10.88
N TYR A 439 40.12 -5.47 -9.70
CA TYR A 439 39.96 -4.72 -8.46
C TYR A 439 40.78 -3.42 -8.42
N ALA A 440 41.91 -3.38 -9.14
CA ALA A 440 42.72 -2.17 -9.25
C ALA A 440 42.03 -1.05 -10.06
N MET A 441 41.14 -1.40 -11.01
CA MET A 441 40.44 -0.40 -11.84
C MET A 441 39.18 0.17 -11.15
N SER A 442 38.54 -0.57 -10.24
CA SER A 442 37.35 -0.06 -9.51
C SER A 442 37.69 0.90 -8.37
N ALA A 443 38.92 0.85 -7.83
CA ALA A 443 39.34 1.71 -6.72
C ALA A 443 39.74 3.13 -7.16
N LEU A 444 40.01 3.35 -8.46
CA LEU A 444 40.40 4.65 -9.01
C LEU A 444 39.22 5.54 -9.44
N GLY A 445 37.98 5.02 -9.44
CA GLY A 445 36.77 5.75 -9.86
C GLY A 445 36.02 6.52 -8.76
N TRP A 446 36.52 6.51 -7.51
CA TRP A 446 35.86 7.15 -6.36
C TRP A 446 36.50 8.49 -5.93
N LEU A 447 37.38 9.06 -6.77
CA LEU A 447 38.11 10.30 -6.47
C LEU A 447 38.10 11.34 -7.63
N CYS A 448 37.03 11.36 -8.44
CA CYS A 448 36.75 12.47 -9.36
C CYS A 448 35.30 12.91 -9.27
#